data_AF-A0A7V3PWR4-F1
#
_entry.id   AF-A0A7V3PWR4-F1
#
_cell.length_a   1.000
_cell.length_b   1.000
_cell.length_c   1.000
_cell.angle_alpha   90.00
_cell.angle_beta   90.00
_cell.angle_gamma   90.00
#
_symmetry.space_group_name_H-M   'P 1'
#
loop_
_entity.id
_entity.type
_entity.pdbx_description
1 polymer ?
#
loop_
_entity_poly.entity_id
_entity_poly.type
_entity_poly.pdbx_seq_one_letter_code
_entity_poly.pdbx_strand_id
1 'polypeptide(L)'
;MARSVSPKEELKDSGAGGDFIAESQPKGKRFFALIKFILGILLLPFVYGVSLGFLNEFSQVGALVQKSFWRGVCFFVVLHLFIWELTPIFAKGQKLLEFLFVFFKPLLKIGPQLVPIFTLFSFLFYGVASLLVPEIKMYFIFAAGATIALHLTCSAKSLRSRQKDFLRANYLFGFSFIYIFNLILLGLCLNFISANFSFVDFINLSFAKSQAIFYTVFKQLFVVS
;
A
#
# COMPACT_ATOMS: atom_id res chain seq x y z
N MET A 1 18.82 -6.76 -53.44
CA MET A 1 18.53 -7.86 -52.49
C MET A 1 17.36 -7.40 -51.62
N ALA A 2 16.14 -7.61 -52.11
CA ALA A 2 14.91 -7.08 -51.52
C ALA A 2 14.34 -8.09 -50.50
N ARG A 3 14.13 -7.67 -49.25
CA ARG A 3 13.44 -8.48 -48.24
C ARG A 3 11.94 -8.23 -48.35
N SER A 4 11.21 -9.29 -48.69
CA SER A 4 9.76 -9.37 -48.70
C SER A 4 9.19 -9.13 -47.30
N VAL A 5 8.42 -8.07 -47.13
CA VAL A 5 7.60 -7.84 -45.93
C VAL A 5 6.33 -8.66 -46.09
N SER A 6 6.14 -9.66 -45.23
CA SER A 6 4.92 -10.48 -45.18
C SER A 6 3.82 -9.71 -44.42
N PRO A 7 2.64 -9.50 -45.01
CA PRO A 7 1.50 -8.91 -44.33
C PRO A 7 0.80 -10.02 -43.53
N LYS A 8 0.90 -9.99 -42.20
CA LYS A 8 0.08 -10.85 -41.34
C LYS A 8 -1.13 -10.06 -40.84
N GLU A 9 -2.21 -10.25 -41.59
CA GLU A 9 -3.57 -10.50 -41.14
C GLU A 9 -4.06 -9.73 -39.90
N GLU A 10 -4.82 -8.66 -40.19
CA GLU A 10 -5.96 -8.26 -39.39
C GLU A 10 -6.89 -9.45 -39.17
N LEU A 11 -6.99 -9.94 -37.94
CA LEU A 11 -8.01 -10.90 -37.53
C LEU A 11 -8.97 -10.22 -36.55
N LYS A 12 -9.96 -9.59 -37.18
CA LYS A 12 -11.38 -9.53 -36.83
C LYS A 12 -11.77 -10.48 -35.69
N ASP A 13 -12.05 -9.92 -34.50
CA ASP A 13 -12.79 -10.62 -33.46
C ASP A 13 -13.94 -9.71 -32.97
N SER A 14 -14.93 -9.57 -33.85
CA SER A 14 -16.26 -9.06 -33.52
C SER A 14 -17.17 -10.27 -33.33
N GLY A 15 -17.14 -10.87 -32.14
CA GLY A 15 -17.91 -12.06 -31.82
C GLY A 15 -18.41 -12.06 -30.38
N ALA A 16 -19.75 -12.05 -30.26
CA ALA A 16 -20.54 -12.53 -29.12
C ALA A 16 -20.23 -11.89 -27.74
N GLY A 17 -21.11 -11.07 -27.16
CA GLY A 17 -22.45 -11.56 -26.82
C GLY A 17 -22.40 -12.80 -25.93
N GLY A 18 -21.34 -12.97 -25.13
CA GLY A 18 -21.19 -14.08 -24.20
C GLY A 18 -22.26 -14.02 -23.14
N ASP A 19 -23.22 -14.93 -23.24
CA ASP A 19 -24.10 -15.32 -22.15
C ASP A 19 -23.29 -15.37 -20.86
N PHE A 20 -23.59 -14.44 -19.96
CA PHE A 20 -23.11 -14.45 -18.57
C PHE A 20 -23.79 -15.65 -17.89
N ILE A 21 -23.37 -16.86 -18.24
CA ILE A 21 -23.69 -18.06 -17.47
C ILE A 21 -23.06 -17.79 -16.11
N ALA A 22 -23.90 -17.38 -15.18
CA ALA A 22 -23.55 -17.12 -13.80
C ALA A 22 -23.13 -18.45 -13.17
N GLU A 23 -21.89 -18.85 -13.43
CA GLU A 23 -21.29 -20.07 -12.90
C GLU A 23 -21.43 -20.01 -11.38
N SER A 24 -22.33 -20.85 -10.86
CA SER A 24 -22.73 -20.80 -9.47
C SER A 24 -21.53 -21.19 -8.61
N GLN A 25 -20.78 -20.20 -8.13
CA GLN A 25 -19.63 -20.43 -7.25
C GLN A 25 -20.06 -21.32 -6.08
N PRO A 26 -19.27 -22.35 -5.71
CA PRO A 26 -19.61 -23.24 -4.61
C PRO A 26 -19.96 -22.45 -3.35
N LYS A 27 -21.04 -22.82 -2.65
CA LYS A 27 -21.57 -22.10 -1.47
C LYS A 27 -20.48 -21.73 -0.45
N GLY A 28 -19.49 -22.60 -0.24
CA GLY A 28 -18.36 -22.35 0.67
C GLY A 28 -17.50 -21.12 0.31
N LYS A 29 -17.28 -20.85 -0.99
CA LYS A 29 -16.51 -19.66 -1.42
C LYS A 29 -17.23 -18.35 -1.08
N ARG A 30 -18.56 -18.34 -1.18
CA ARG A 30 -19.39 -17.17 -0.85
C ARG A 30 -19.34 -16.84 0.64
N PHE A 31 -19.45 -17.87 1.48
CA PHE A 31 -19.36 -17.69 2.94
C PHE A 31 -17.99 -17.13 3.37
N PHE A 32 -16.90 -17.66 2.81
CA PHE A 32 -15.56 -17.15 3.10
C PHE A 32 -15.35 -15.71 2.62
N ALA A 33 -15.89 -15.35 1.45
CA ALA A 33 -15.87 -13.97 0.97
C ALA A 33 -16.63 -13.03 1.91
N LEU A 34 -17.77 -13.45 2.45
CA LEU A 34 -18.54 -12.67 3.42
C LEU A 34 -17.75 -12.45 4.72
N ILE A 35 -17.12 -13.49 5.27
CA ILE A 35 -16.26 -13.36 6.47
C ILE A 35 -15.17 -12.32 6.22
N LYS A 36 -14.46 -12.42 5.10
CA LYS A 36 -13.40 -11.45 4.77
C LYS A 36 -13.92 -10.03 4.56
N PHE A 37 -15.12 -9.89 4.03
CA PHE A 37 -15.75 -8.59 3.86
C PHE A 37 -16.03 -7.95 5.23
N ILE A 38 -16.62 -8.72 6.15
CA ILE A 38 -16.86 -8.30 7.54
C ILE A 38 -15.54 -7.94 8.22
N LEU A 39 -14.52 -8.79 8.12
CA LEU A 39 -13.18 -8.50 8.65
C LEU A 39 -12.58 -7.24 8.02
N GLY A 40 -12.77 -7.02 6.73
CA GLY A 40 -12.32 -5.80 6.03
C GLY A 40 -13.00 -4.54 6.58
N ILE A 41 -14.30 -4.59 6.86
CA ILE A 41 -15.03 -3.49 7.51
C ILE A 41 -14.52 -3.28 8.94
N LEU A 42 -14.32 -4.36 9.70
CA LEU A 42 -13.77 -4.29 11.06
C LEU A 42 -12.34 -3.74 11.08
N LEU A 43 -11.58 -3.81 9.99
CA LEU A 43 -10.25 -3.18 9.91
C LEU A 43 -10.31 -1.66 9.64
N LEU A 44 -11.43 -1.10 9.19
CA LEU A 44 -11.51 0.34 8.86
C LEU A 44 -11.26 1.27 10.07
N PRO A 45 -11.77 1.00 11.29
CA PRO A 45 -11.38 1.74 12.48
C PRO A 45 -9.86 1.79 12.71
N PHE A 46 -9.16 0.68 12.45
CA PHE A 46 -7.70 0.62 12.54
C PHE A 46 -7.02 1.42 11.44
N VAL A 47 -7.50 1.36 10.19
CA VAL A 47 -6.99 2.21 9.10
C VAL A 47 -7.08 3.69 9.48
N TYR A 48 -8.22 4.10 10.04
CA TYR A 48 -8.43 5.46 10.51
C TYR A 48 -7.51 5.82 11.69
N GLY A 49 -7.49 4.98 12.73
CA GLY A 49 -6.68 5.20 13.93
C GLY A 49 -5.20 5.32 13.60
N VAL A 50 -4.67 4.42 12.77
CA VAL A 50 -3.28 4.44 12.30
C VAL A 50 -2.99 5.67 11.45
N SER A 51 -3.92 6.10 10.60
CA SER A 51 -3.75 7.34 9.83
C SER A 51 -3.66 8.57 10.73
N LEU A 52 -4.56 8.69 11.71
CA LEU A 52 -4.53 9.80 12.66
C LEU A 52 -3.30 9.77 13.56
N GLY A 53 -2.95 8.60 14.09
CA GLY A 53 -1.75 8.43 14.91
C GLY A 53 -0.49 8.85 14.15
N PHE A 54 -0.37 8.40 12.90
CA PHE A 54 0.74 8.78 12.05
C PHE A 54 0.77 10.28 11.78
N LEU A 55 -0.36 10.88 11.39
CA LEU A 55 -0.43 12.32 11.09
C LEU A 55 -0.14 13.18 12.33
N ASN A 56 -0.58 12.75 13.51
CA ASN A 56 -0.29 13.44 14.77
C ASN A 56 1.22 13.49 15.05
N GLU A 57 1.89 12.33 15.03
CA GLU A 57 3.33 12.29 15.27
C GLU A 57 4.12 12.93 14.14
N PHE A 58 3.66 12.80 12.89
CA PHE A 58 4.30 13.42 11.75
C PHE A 58 4.24 14.95 11.80
N SER A 59 3.19 15.52 12.41
CA SER A 59 3.06 16.97 12.62
C SER A 59 4.17 17.53 13.53
N GLN A 60 4.79 16.70 14.37
CA GLN A 60 5.87 17.11 15.29
C GLN A 60 7.26 17.12 14.63
N VAL A 61 7.42 16.51 13.46
CA VAL A 61 8.71 16.36 12.75
C VAL A 61 9.27 17.66 12.17
N GLY A 62 8.47 18.73 12.17
CA GLY A 62 8.84 20.04 11.65
C GLY A 62 8.38 20.28 10.21
N ALA A 63 8.00 21.54 9.91
CA ALA A 63 7.31 21.90 8.68
C ALA A 63 8.12 21.64 7.40
N LEU A 64 9.45 21.81 7.43
CA LEU A 64 10.30 21.57 6.26
C LEU A 64 10.33 20.10 5.85
N VAL A 65 10.45 19.20 6.83
CA VAL A 65 10.46 17.75 6.61
C VAL A 65 9.09 17.29 6.08
N GLN A 66 8.01 17.76 6.70
CA GLN A 66 6.65 17.49 6.24
C GLN A 66 6.43 17.96 4.80
N LYS A 67 6.84 19.21 4.49
CA LYS A 67 6.72 19.77 3.14
C LYS A 67 7.50 18.94 2.12
N SER A 68 8.69 18.46 2.48
CA SER A 68 9.49 17.61 1.59
C SER A 68 8.79 16.27 1.30
N PHE A 69 8.26 15.62 2.34
CA PHE A 69 7.52 14.35 2.20
C PHE A 69 6.29 14.51 1.29
N TRP A 70 5.46 15.52 1.57
CA TRP A 70 4.25 15.76 0.77
C TRP A 70 4.57 16.17 -0.66
N ARG A 71 5.67 16.92 -0.89
CA ARG A 71 6.18 17.16 -2.25
C ARG A 71 6.52 15.87 -2.97
N GLY A 72 7.11 14.90 -2.28
CA GLY A 72 7.38 13.56 -2.82
C GLY A 72 6.11 12.81 -3.22
N VAL A 73 5.11 12.79 -2.32
CA VAL A 73 3.79 12.19 -2.59
C VAL A 73 3.13 12.87 -3.80
N CYS A 74 3.03 14.20 -3.80
CA CYS A 74 2.43 14.97 -4.90
C CYS A 74 3.18 14.76 -6.22
N PHE A 75 4.51 14.78 -6.19
CA PHE A 75 5.34 14.51 -7.36
C PHE A 75 5.04 13.14 -7.96
N PHE A 76 4.98 12.10 -7.13
CA PHE A 76 4.61 10.76 -7.59
C PHE A 76 3.21 10.75 -8.21
N VAL A 77 2.22 11.36 -7.56
CA VAL A 77 0.83 11.37 -8.06
C VAL A 77 0.75 12.07 -9.42
N VAL A 78 1.39 13.23 -9.57
CA VAL A 78 1.43 13.96 -10.85
C VAL A 78 2.13 13.12 -11.93
N LEU A 79 3.29 12.53 -11.61
CA LEU A 79 4.04 11.69 -12.54
C LEU A 79 3.21 10.47 -12.99
N HIS A 80 2.53 9.81 -12.05
CA HIS A 80 1.72 8.62 -12.31
C HIS A 80 0.47 8.91 -13.14
N LEU A 81 -0.19 10.05 -12.89
CA LEU A 81 -1.44 10.41 -13.57
C LEU A 81 -1.22 11.02 -14.95
N PHE A 82 -0.21 11.87 -15.13
CA PHE A 82 -0.07 12.68 -16.34
C PHE A 82 1.05 12.25 -17.27
N ILE A 83 2.08 11.57 -16.76
CA ILE A 83 3.30 11.32 -17.53
C ILE A 83 3.41 9.85 -17.88
N TRP A 84 3.47 8.97 -16.88
CA TRP A 84 3.76 7.56 -17.12
C TRP A 84 3.24 6.62 -16.02
N GLU A 85 2.66 5.49 -16.43
CA GLU A 85 2.31 4.41 -15.53
C GLU A 85 3.56 3.70 -14.97
N LEU A 86 3.83 3.91 -13.68
CA LEU A 86 5.01 3.37 -12.97
C LEU A 86 4.89 1.88 -12.55
N THR A 87 3.84 1.17 -12.98
CA THR A 87 3.64 -0.26 -12.68
C THR A 87 4.82 -1.17 -13.07
N PRO A 88 5.51 -0.97 -14.22
CA PRO A 88 6.67 -1.79 -14.56
C PRO A 88 7.84 -1.64 -13.59
N ILE A 89 8.07 -0.44 -13.05
CA ILE A 89 9.11 -0.18 -12.05
C ILE A 89 8.77 -0.90 -10.75
N PHE A 90 7.50 -0.80 -10.33
CA PHE A 90 7.00 -1.52 -9.17
C PHE A 90 7.18 -3.04 -9.30
N ALA A 91 6.81 -3.62 -10.46
CA ALA A 91 6.95 -5.05 -10.72
C ALA A 91 8.41 -5.52 -10.68
N LYS A 92 9.36 -4.71 -11.18
CA LYS A 92 10.80 -5.00 -11.05
C LYS A 92 11.24 -5.02 -9.58
N GLY A 93 10.78 -4.06 -8.78
CA GLY A 93 11.04 -4.04 -7.33
C GLY A 93 10.51 -5.28 -6.61
N GLN A 94 9.33 -5.76 -6.98
CA GLN A 94 8.76 -7.00 -6.41
C GLN A 94 9.61 -8.23 -6.74
N LYS A 95 10.08 -8.36 -8.00
CA LYS A 95 10.99 -9.46 -8.39
C LYS A 95 12.30 -9.45 -7.62
N LEU A 96 12.86 -8.25 -7.36
CA LEU A 96 14.04 -8.12 -6.52
C LEU A 96 13.76 -8.58 -5.08
N LEU A 97 12.58 -8.26 -4.53
CA LEU A 97 12.19 -8.71 -3.21
C LEU A 97 12.02 -10.23 -3.14
N GLU A 98 11.40 -10.81 -4.16
CA GLU A 98 11.28 -12.27 -4.30
C GLU A 98 12.64 -12.95 -4.30
N PHE A 99 13.61 -12.38 -5.02
CA PHE A 99 14.99 -12.86 -5.03
C PHE A 99 15.65 -12.79 -3.64
N LEU A 100 15.53 -11.66 -2.94
CA LEU A 100 16.13 -11.47 -1.61
C LEU A 100 15.53 -12.40 -0.54
N PHE A 101 14.24 -12.71 -0.65
CA PHE A 101 13.52 -13.55 0.31
C PHE A 101 13.38 -15.02 -0.11
N VAL A 102 14.13 -15.49 -1.11
CA VAL A 102 14.10 -16.92 -1.54
C VAL A 102 14.22 -17.88 -0.35
N PHE A 103 15.00 -17.52 0.67
CA PHE A 103 15.20 -18.30 1.89
C PHE A 103 13.95 -18.39 2.79
N PHE A 104 13.01 -17.45 2.69
CA PHE A 104 11.78 -17.37 3.50
C PHE A 104 10.54 -17.69 2.66
N LYS A 105 10.46 -18.93 2.14
CA LYS A 105 9.38 -19.41 1.25
C LYS A 105 7.94 -19.06 1.70
N PRO A 106 7.56 -19.14 2.98
CA PRO A 106 6.21 -18.74 3.42
C PRO A 106 5.94 -17.24 3.23
N LEU A 107 6.97 -16.40 3.39
CA LEU A 107 6.87 -14.96 3.31
C LEU A 107 6.80 -14.47 1.85
N LEU A 108 7.38 -15.22 0.90
CA LEU A 108 7.41 -14.87 -0.53
C LEU A 108 6.02 -14.69 -1.16
N LYS A 109 5.00 -15.39 -0.67
CA LYS A 109 3.66 -15.35 -1.29
C LYS A 109 2.93 -14.03 -1.06
N ILE A 110 3.23 -13.33 0.05
CA ILE A 110 2.51 -12.11 0.48
C ILE A 110 3.47 -10.93 0.65
N GLY A 111 4.74 -11.21 0.96
CA GLY A 111 5.81 -10.25 1.26
C GLY A 111 5.98 -9.15 0.20
N PRO A 112 6.02 -9.46 -1.12
CA PRO A 112 6.24 -8.44 -2.14
C PRO A 112 5.16 -7.36 -2.21
N GLN A 113 3.94 -7.67 -1.77
CA GLN A 113 2.83 -6.71 -1.74
C GLN A 113 2.74 -5.99 -0.40
N LEU A 114 3.29 -6.58 0.66
CA LEU A 114 3.21 -6.05 2.01
C LEU A 114 4.32 -5.02 2.29
N VAL A 115 5.53 -5.27 1.77
CA VAL A 115 6.73 -4.51 2.13
C VAL A 115 7.04 -3.43 1.08
N PRO A 116 7.11 -2.13 1.45
CA PRO A 116 7.47 -1.06 0.54
C PRO A 116 8.98 -1.02 0.26
N ILE A 117 9.45 -1.93 -0.59
CA ILE A 117 10.89 -2.15 -0.82
C ILE A 117 11.66 -0.88 -1.17
N PHE A 118 11.14 -0.03 -2.07
CA PHE A 118 11.81 1.20 -2.47
C PHE A 118 11.90 2.21 -1.31
N THR A 119 10.90 2.25 -0.45
CA THR A 119 10.94 3.05 0.77
C THR A 119 12.01 2.53 1.70
N LEU A 120 12.06 1.21 1.97
CA LEU A 120 13.09 0.62 2.84
C LEU A 120 14.51 0.84 2.31
N PHE A 121 14.73 0.68 1.00
CA PHE A 121 16.03 0.97 0.40
C PHE A 121 16.39 2.45 0.47
N SER A 122 15.42 3.36 0.32
CA SER A 122 15.63 4.79 0.55
C SER A 122 16.13 5.06 1.98
N PHE A 123 15.51 4.44 2.99
CA PHE A 123 15.96 4.58 4.39
C PHE A 123 17.31 3.91 4.67
N LEU A 124 17.59 2.75 4.08
CA LEU A 124 18.88 2.09 4.23
C LEU A 124 20.01 2.93 3.60
N PHE A 125 19.76 3.44 2.39
CA PHE A 125 20.70 4.33 1.71
C PHE A 125 20.92 5.63 2.50
N TYR A 126 19.87 6.17 3.14
CA TYR A 126 20.00 7.32 4.04
C TYR A 126 20.96 7.02 5.19
N GLY A 127 20.81 5.88 5.88
CA GLY A 127 21.66 5.55 7.03
C GLY A 127 23.15 5.51 6.70
N VAL A 128 23.51 5.07 5.48
CA VAL A 128 24.90 5.10 5.00
C VAL A 128 25.29 6.50 4.54
N ALA A 129 24.46 7.16 3.73
CA ALA A 129 24.77 8.47 3.14
C ALA A 129 24.83 9.59 4.19
N SER A 130 24.06 9.51 5.27
CA SER A 130 24.04 10.50 6.35
C SER A 130 25.37 10.59 7.10
N LEU A 131 26.20 9.54 7.04
CA LEU A 131 27.55 9.55 7.60
C LEU A 131 28.50 10.45 6.79
N LEU A 132 28.20 10.66 5.50
CA LEU A 132 29.03 11.43 4.58
C LEU A 132 28.46 12.84 4.32
N VAL A 133 27.13 12.97 4.24
CA VAL A 133 26.45 14.22 3.87
C VAL A 133 25.23 14.44 4.78
N PRO A 134 25.36 15.17 5.91
CA PRO A 134 24.27 15.37 6.86
C PRO A 134 23.04 16.08 6.28
N GLU A 135 23.24 16.94 5.28
CA GLU A 135 22.17 17.74 4.65
C GLU A 135 21.24 16.94 3.75
N ILE A 136 21.54 15.67 3.49
CA ILE A 136 20.79 14.84 2.52
C ILE A 136 19.39 14.45 3.00
N LYS A 137 19.09 14.63 4.30
CA LYS A 137 17.84 14.24 4.97
C LYS A 137 16.58 14.66 4.20
N MET A 138 16.52 15.89 3.69
CA MET A 138 15.32 16.38 3.00
C MET A 138 15.03 15.64 1.68
N TYR A 139 16.07 15.29 0.92
CA TYR A 139 15.94 14.52 -0.32
C TYR A 139 15.46 13.10 -0.06
N PHE A 140 15.93 12.47 1.02
CA PHE A 140 15.46 11.15 1.42
C PHE A 140 14.03 11.14 1.90
N ILE A 141 13.60 12.16 2.64
CA ILE A 141 12.20 12.30 3.06
C ILE A 141 11.29 12.52 1.85
N PHE A 142 11.73 13.31 0.86
CA PHE A 142 11.05 13.44 -0.42
C PHE A 142 10.93 12.08 -1.12
N ALA A 143 12.03 11.34 -1.24
CA ALA A 143 12.05 10.02 -1.87
C ALA A 143 11.12 9.04 -1.14
N ALA A 144 11.14 9.02 0.20
CA ALA A 144 10.26 8.19 1.02
C ALA A 144 8.77 8.49 0.75
N GLY A 145 8.39 9.76 0.63
CA GLY A 145 7.04 10.17 0.26
C GLY A 145 6.63 9.70 -1.14
N ALA A 146 7.53 9.83 -2.12
CA ALA A 146 7.29 9.34 -3.48
C ALA A 146 7.18 7.81 -3.54
N THR A 147 8.07 7.08 -2.86
CA THR A 147 8.11 5.62 -2.91
C THR A 147 6.99 4.96 -2.12
N ILE A 148 6.52 5.56 -1.01
CA ILE A 148 5.35 5.05 -0.29
C ILE A 148 4.07 5.25 -1.11
N ALA A 149 3.93 6.40 -1.78
CA ALA A 149 2.81 6.66 -2.67
C ALA A 149 2.81 5.70 -3.88
N LEU A 150 3.99 5.43 -4.47
CA LEU A 150 4.19 4.39 -5.47
C LEU A 150 3.72 3.02 -4.98
N HIS A 151 4.20 2.60 -3.81
CA HIS A 151 3.87 1.28 -3.27
C HIS A 151 2.36 1.15 -3.01
N LEU A 152 1.74 2.11 -2.34
CA LEU A 152 0.31 2.05 -2.03
C LEU A 152 -0.56 2.07 -3.29
N THR A 153 -0.24 2.93 -4.26
CA THR A 153 -1.01 3.05 -5.51
C THR A 153 -0.91 1.77 -6.35
N CYS A 154 0.30 1.23 -6.53
CA CYS A 154 0.51 0.01 -7.30
C CYS A 154 -0.04 -1.24 -6.56
N SER A 155 0.07 -1.30 -5.24
CA SER A 155 -0.53 -2.38 -4.44
C SER A 155 -2.05 -2.35 -4.51
N ALA A 156 -2.69 -1.17 -4.44
CA ALA A 156 -4.13 -1.03 -4.66
C ALA A 156 -4.54 -1.53 -6.05
N LYS A 157 -3.86 -1.08 -7.11
CA LYS A 157 -4.14 -1.50 -8.48
C LYS A 157 -3.98 -3.02 -8.66
N SER A 158 -2.90 -3.59 -8.15
CA SER A 158 -2.58 -5.02 -8.23
C SER A 158 -3.58 -5.90 -7.47
N LEU A 159 -3.98 -5.49 -6.26
CA LEU A 159 -5.01 -6.21 -5.50
C LEU A 159 -6.38 -6.14 -6.17
N ARG A 160 -6.73 -4.97 -6.72
CA ARG A 160 -7.99 -4.76 -7.42
C ARG A 160 -8.07 -5.59 -8.71
N SER A 161 -6.99 -5.65 -9.48
CA SER A 161 -6.98 -6.39 -10.76
C SER A 161 -7.02 -7.91 -10.58
N ARG A 162 -6.54 -8.43 -9.45
CA ARG A 162 -6.54 -9.87 -9.15
C ARG A 162 -7.89 -10.41 -8.66
N GLN A 163 -8.88 -9.55 -8.43
CA GLN A 163 -10.14 -9.97 -7.80
C GLN A 163 -11.28 -10.13 -8.80
N LYS A 164 -11.77 -11.37 -8.88
CA LYS A 164 -13.03 -11.73 -9.53
C LYS A 164 -14.19 -11.88 -8.53
N ASP A 165 -13.94 -11.63 -7.25
CA ASP A 165 -14.93 -11.84 -6.17
C ASP A 165 -16.02 -10.76 -6.17
N PHE A 166 -17.27 -11.19 -6.00
CA PHE A 166 -18.48 -10.36 -6.05
C PHE A 166 -18.42 -9.11 -5.15
N LEU A 167 -17.92 -9.24 -3.92
CA LEU A 167 -17.92 -8.16 -2.92
C LEU A 167 -16.60 -7.37 -2.84
N ARG A 168 -15.59 -7.70 -3.68
CA ARG A 168 -14.21 -7.19 -3.52
C ARG A 168 -13.69 -7.32 -2.08
N ALA A 169 -14.15 -8.35 -1.36
CA ALA A 169 -13.87 -8.57 0.05
C ALA A 169 -12.38 -8.72 0.33
N ASN A 170 -11.69 -9.48 -0.52
CA ASN A 170 -10.25 -9.65 -0.45
C ASN A 170 -9.51 -8.31 -0.63
N TYR A 171 -10.08 -7.33 -1.35
CA TYR A 171 -9.43 -6.07 -1.69
C TYR A 171 -9.51 -5.15 -0.49
N LEU A 172 -10.72 -4.99 0.07
CA LEU A 172 -10.91 -4.19 1.26
C LEU A 172 -10.06 -4.71 2.42
N PHE A 173 -10.13 -6.01 2.72
CA PHE A 173 -9.34 -6.62 3.78
C PHE A 173 -7.83 -6.53 3.50
N GLY A 174 -7.39 -6.99 2.32
CA GLY A 174 -5.97 -7.05 1.97
C GLY A 174 -5.32 -5.68 1.88
N PHE A 175 -5.99 -4.71 1.25
CA PHE A 175 -5.44 -3.36 1.10
C PHE A 175 -5.40 -2.62 2.43
N SER A 176 -6.44 -2.74 3.28
CA SER A 176 -6.42 -2.17 4.64
C SER A 176 -5.24 -2.70 5.45
N PHE A 177 -4.97 -4.01 5.38
CA PHE A 177 -3.81 -4.61 6.05
C PHE A 177 -2.47 -4.09 5.51
N ILE A 178 -2.30 -4.04 4.18
CA ILE A 178 -1.11 -3.48 3.53
C ILE A 178 -0.90 -2.03 3.97
N TYR A 179 -1.95 -1.22 3.94
CA TYR A 179 -1.88 0.19 4.31
C TYR A 179 -1.45 0.39 5.77
N ILE A 180 -2.09 -0.30 6.71
CA ILE A 180 -1.73 -0.25 8.15
C ILE A 180 -0.27 -0.63 8.34
N PHE A 181 0.16 -1.75 7.76
CA PHE A 181 1.53 -2.24 7.89
C PHE A 181 2.55 -1.24 7.29
N ASN A 182 2.23 -0.64 6.15
CA ASN A 182 3.08 0.35 5.48
C ASN A 182 3.26 1.62 6.32
N LEU A 183 2.19 2.12 6.96
CA LEU A 183 2.31 3.26 7.86
C LEU A 183 3.08 2.92 9.14
N ILE A 184 2.92 1.71 9.68
CA ILE A 184 3.72 1.24 10.82
C ILE A 184 5.21 1.24 10.45
N LEU A 185 5.58 0.64 9.32
CA LEU A 185 6.96 0.64 8.84
C LEU A 185 7.49 2.06 8.60
N LEU A 186 6.69 2.93 7.97
CA LEU A 186 7.09 4.31 7.73
C LEU A 186 7.30 5.07 9.04
N GLY A 187 6.41 4.91 10.02
CA GLY A 187 6.55 5.51 11.35
C GLY A 187 7.81 5.03 12.06
N LEU A 188 8.11 3.73 12.00
CA LEU A 188 9.35 3.18 12.55
C LEU A 188 10.59 3.80 11.87
N CYS A 189 10.58 3.90 10.54
CA CYS A 189 11.66 4.53 9.80
C CYS A 189 11.81 6.03 10.13
N LEU A 190 10.71 6.77 10.31
CA LEU A 190 10.75 8.18 10.71
C LEU A 190 11.27 8.37 12.13
N ASN A 191 10.95 7.47 13.07
CA ASN A 191 11.51 7.47 14.42
C ASN A 191 13.05 7.37 14.41
N PHE A 192 13.63 6.64 13.46
CA PHE A 192 15.09 6.58 13.31
C PHE A 192 15.70 7.87 12.70
N ILE A 193 14.97 8.58 11.83
CA ILE A 193 15.48 9.78 11.14
C ILE A 193 15.22 11.07 11.94
N SER A 194 14.17 11.09 12.75
CA SER A 194 13.66 12.29 13.41
C SER A 194 13.48 12.07 14.89
N ALA A 195 14.25 12.79 15.70
CA ALA A 195 14.11 12.80 17.16
C ALA A 195 12.73 13.25 17.66
N ASN A 196 11.99 14.02 16.84
CA ASN A 196 10.66 14.52 17.19
C ASN A 196 9.52 13.55 16.83
N PHE A 197 9.80 12.45 16.13
CA PHE A 197 8.78 11.43 15.83
C PHE A 197 8.87 10.32 16.85
N SER A 198 7.83 10.10 17.66
CA SER A 198 7.80 9.01 18.63
C SER A 198 7.01 7.82 18.07
N PHE A 199 7.69 6.71 17.78
CA PHE A 199 7.02 5.50 17.31
C PHE A 199 6.05 4.93 18.37
N VAL A 200 6.41 5.04 19.65
CA VAL A 200 5.57 4.54 20.75
C VAL A 200 4.29 5.34 20.85
N ASP A 201 4.37 6.67 20.77
CA ASP A 201 3.18 7.54 20.85
C ASP A 201 2.29 7.37 19.61
N PHE A 202 2.89 7.18 18.43
CA PHE A 202 2.16 6.81 17.23
C PHE A 202 1.32 5.53 17.45
N ILE A 203 1.92 4.45 17.94
CA ILE A 203 1.20 3.18 18.15
C ILE A 203 0.12 3.32 19.23
N ASN A 204 0.44 3.96 20.36
CA ASN A 204 -0.50 4.18 21.45
C ASN A 204 -1.70 5.00 21.01
N LEU A 205 -1.47 6.11 20.31
CA LEU A 205 -2.54 6.96 19.79
C LEU A 205 -3.37 6.23 18.74
N SER A 206 -2.73 5.47 17.85
CA SER A 206 -3.43 4.66 16.83
C SER A 206 -4.37 3.65 17.47
N PHE A 207 -3.90 2.94 18.50
CA PHE A 207 -4.70 1.96 19.23
C PHE A 207 -5.85 2.64 19.99
N ALA A 208 -5.57 3.72 20.73
CA ALA A 208 -6.58 4.47 21.47
C ALA A 208 -7.70 5.00 20.56
N LYS A 209 -7.35 5.57 19.40
CA LYS A 209 -8.34 6.06 18.42
C LYS A 209 -9.17 4.91 17.83
N SER A 210 -8.54 3.78 17.52
CA SER A 210 -9.23 2.60 17.00
C SER A 210 -10.20 2.02 18.03
N GLN A 211 -9.75 1.86 19.27
CA GLN A 211 -10.56 1.36 20.38
C GLN A 211 -11.75 2.27 20.68
N ALA A 212 -11.56 3.59 20.66
CA ALA A 212 -12.64 4.55 20.87
C ALA A 212 -13.76 4.38 19.85
N ILE A 213 -13.43 4.17 18.56
CA ILE A 213 -14.42 3.92 17.50
C ILE A 213 -15.17 2.62 17.76
N PHE A 214 -14.47 1.53 18.07
CA PHE A 214 -15.13 0.26 18.39
C PHE A 214 -16.06 0.39 19.59
N TYR A 215 -15.62 1.05 20.65
CA TYR A 215 -16.44 1.29 21.83
C TYR A 215 -17.70 2.09 21.51
N THR A 216 -17.57 3.18 20.74
CA THR A 216 -18.73 3.99 20.33
C THR A 216 -19.70 3.19 19.48
N VAL A 217 -19.22 2.44 18.48
CA VAL A 217 -20.07 1.61 17.62
C VAL A 217 -20.76 0.51 18.44
N PHE A 218 -20.03 -0.18 19.31
CA PHE A 218 -20.60 -1.21 20.17
C PHE A 218 -21.67 -0.64 21.11
N LYS A 219 -21.40 0.49 21.77
CA LYS A 219 -22.35 1.16 22.65
C LYS A 219 -23.62 1.56 21.90
N GLN A 220 -23.50 2.11 20.70
CA GLN A 220 -24.63 2.49 19.85
C GLN A 220 -25.46 1.28 19.40
N LEU A 221 -24.84 0.14 19.10
CA LEU A 221 -25.53 -1.04 18.59
C LEU A 221 -26.18 -1.90 19.69
N PHE A 222 -25.61 -1.93 20.91
CA PHE A 222 -25.99 -2.93 21.91
C PHE A 222 -26.42 -2.37 23.27
N VAL A 223 -26.15 -1.09 23.57
CA VAL A 223 -26.38 -0.53 24.92
C VAL A 223 -27.43 0.59 24.92
N VAL A 224 -27.62 1.29 23.80
CA VAL A 224 -28.68 2.30 23.68
C VAL A 224 -30.00 1.59 23.38
N SER A 225 -30.67 1.15 24.45
CA SER A 225 -32.06 0.68 24.49
C SER A 225 -32.70 1.17 25.78
#